data_AF-A0A7C7KX81-F1
#
_entry.id   AF-A0A7C7KX81-F1
#
_cell.length_a   1.000
_cell.length_b   1.000
_cell.length_c   1.000
_cell.angle_alpha   90.00
_cell.angle_beta   90.00
_cell.angle_gamma   90.00
#
_symmetry.space_group_name_H-M   'P 1'
#
loop_
_entity.id
_entity.type
_entity.pdbx_description
1 polymer ?
#
loop_
_entity_poly.entity_id
_entity_poly.type
_entity_poly.pdbx_seq_one_letter_code
_entity_poly.pdbx_strand_id
1 'polypeptide(L)'
;MAVEDIIGALKKESLRDIGLEENLAQLVRDIKLVGNELEVLLHLPRPGMESVLRDRIEKALAGITEIKGIKVRFSQPQIPLQQPAFTKRRVAGVKHIITVGSGKGGVGKSTVAANLALALAG
;
A
#
# COMPACT_ATOMS: atom_id res chain seq x y z
N MET A 1 11.68 -14.54 21.42
CA MET A 1 11.31 -14.10 22.78
C MET A 1 10.92 -12.62 22.81
N ALA A 2 11.82 -11.63 22.66
CA ALA A 2 11.43 -10.20 22.82
C ALA A 2 10.27 -9.69 21.92
N VAL A 3 10.14 -10.15 20.67
CA VAL A 3 9.07 -9.68 19.75
C VAL A 3 7.69 -10.20 20.13
N GLU A 4 7.60 -11.42 20.68
CA GLU A 4 6.33 -12.02 21.10
C GLU A 4 5.77 -11.32 22.35
N ASP A 5 6.65 -10.92 23.28
CA ASP A 5 6.28 -10.10 24.44
C ASP A 5 5.78 -8.72 24.03
N ILE A 6 6.41 -8.10 23.03
CA ILE A 6 5.96 -6.82 22.46
C ILE A 6 4.58 -6.96 21.82
N ILE A 7 4.36 -7.99 21.01
CA ILE A 7 3.04 -8.26 20.40
C ILE A 7 2.00 -8.56 21.48
N GLY A 8 2.39 -9.27 22.56
CA GLY A 8 1.54 -9.54 23.71
C GLY A 8 1.10 -8.27 24.45
N ALA A 9 2.01 -7.32 24.66
CA ALA A 9 1.69 -6.01 25.23
C ALA A 9 0.76 -5.20 24.34
N LEU A 10 1.03 -5.16 23.02
CA LEU A 10 0.22 -4.43 22.04
C LEU A 10 -1.19 -5.04 21.82
N LYS A 11 -1.37 -6.34 22.11
CA LYS A 11 -2.68 -7.00 22.08
C LYS A 11 -3.57 -6.64 23.27
N LYS A 12 -3.00 -6.32 24.42
CA LYS A 12 -3.77 -5.91 25.62
C LYS A 12 -4.35 -4.50 25.48
N GLU A 13 -3.76 -3.68 24.61
CA GLU A 13 -4.18 -2.31 24.37
C GLU A 13 -5.25 -2.27 23.25
N SER A 14 -6.53 -2.28 23.65
CA SER A 14 -7.66 -2.14 22.73
C SER A 14 -7.89 -0.68 22.33
N LEU A 15 -8.24 -0.44 21.07
CA LEU A 15 -8.49 0.90 20.50
C LEU A 15 -9.98 1.28 20.48
N ARG A 16 -10.78 0.70 21.38
CA ARG A 16 -12.24 0.96 21.45
C ARG A 16 -12.56 2.44 21.68
N ASP A 17 -11.70 3.17 22.41
CA ASP A 17 -11.86 4.61 22.67
C ASP A 17 -11.86 5.48 21.42
N ILE A 18 -11.20 5.04 20.35
CA ILE A 18 -11.11 5.78 19.09
C ILE A 18 -12.10 5.28 18.03
N GLY A 19 -13.05 4.43 18.43
CA GLY A 19 -14.08 3.88 17.56
C GLY A 19 -13.57 2.81 16.59
N LEU A 20 -12.47 2.15 16.91
CA LEU A 20 -11.95 0.99 16.18
C LEU A 20 -12.21 -0.27 17.03
N GLU A 21 -12.82 -1.26 16.40
CA GLU A 21 -13.03 -2.60 16.98
C GLU A 21 -11.71 -3.42 17.04
N GLU A 22 -10.63 -2.89 16.44
CA GLU A 22 -9.35 -3.56 16.28
C GLU A 22 -8.37 -3.23 17.41
N ASN A 23 -7.49 -4.17 17.75
CA ASN A 23 -6.42 -3.93 18.72
C ASN A 23 -5.20 -3.24 18.07
N LEU A 24 -4.34 -2.63 18.89
CA LEU A 24 -3.15 -1.95 18.38
C LEU A 24 -2.24 -2.89 17.57
N ALA A 25 -2.15 -4.16 17.99
CA ALA A 25 -1.46 -5.22 17.26
C ALA A 25 -2.00 -5.49 15.84
N GLN A 26 -3.28 -5.23 15.56
CA GLN A 26 -3.86 -5.41 14.22
C GLN A 26 -3.49 -4.29 13.24
N LEU A 27 -3.15 -3.10 13.76
CA LEU A 27 -2.70 -1.97 12.96
C LEU A 27 -1.20 -2.04 12.63
N VAL A 28 -0.46 -2.89 13.33
CA VAL A 28 0.96 -3.08 13.10
C VAL A 28 1.16 -4.01 11.90
N ARG A 29 1.78 -3.47 10.85
CA ARG A 29 2.06 -4.20 9.61
C ARG A 29 3.39 -4.95 9.70
N ASP A 30 4.39 -4.35 10.34
CA ASP A 30 5.73 -4.92 10.48
C ASP A 30 6.39 -4.43 11.77
N ILE A 31 7.13 -5.30 12.45
CA ILE A 31 7.93 -4.96 13.63
C ILE A 31 9.34 -5.47 13.37
N LYS A 32 10.32 -4.56 13.44
CA LYS A 32 11.73 -4.90 13.37
C LYS A 32 12.42 -4.45 14.64
N LEU A 33 13.08 -5.39 15.30
CA LEU A 33 13.97 -5.10 16.41
C LEU A 33 15.41 -5.20 15.91
N VAL A 34 16.12 -4.08 15.90
CA VAL A 34 17.53 -3.99 15.50
C VAL A 34 18.34 -3.61 16.74
N GLY A 35 18.93 -4.60 17.39
CA GLY A 35 19.61 -4.41 18.67
C GLY A 35 18.64 -3.94 19.76
N ASN A 36 18.76 -2.67 20.17
CA ASN A 36 17.91 -2.03 21.18
C ASN A 36 16.93 -0.99 20.58
N GLU A 37 16.87 -0.90 19.24
CA GLU A 37 15.93 -0.03 18.53
C GLU A 37 14.77 -0.84 17.95
N LEU A 38 13.55 -0.45 18.28
CA LEU A 38 12.32 -1.02 17.74
C LEU A 38 11.79 -0.11 16.64
N GLU A 39 11.79 -0.61 15.41
CA GLU A 39 11.10 0.01 14.28
C GLU A 39 9.73 -0.65 14.10
N VAL A 40 8.67 0.13 14.31
CA VAL A 40 7.28 -0.34 14.17
C VAL A 40 6.66 0.36 12.97
N LEU A 41 6.17 -0.43 12.02
CA LEU A 41 5.47 0.06 10.85
C LEU A 41 3.97 -0.14 11.05
N LEU A 42 3.23 0.95 11.23
CA LEU A 42 1.79 0.93 11.41
C LEU A 42 1.06 1.39 10.17
N HIS A 43 -0.06 0.74 9.89
CA HIS A 43 -1.04 1.18 8.92
C HIS A 43 -2.02 2.14 9.60
N LEU A 44 -2.16 3.35 9.07
CA LEU A 44 -3.14 4.31 9.59
C LEU A 44 -4.52 4.05 9.00
N PRO A 45 -5.53 3.76 9.83
CA PRO A 45 -6.91 3.66 9.36
C PRO A 45 -7.49 5.03 8.99
N ARG A 46 -7.05 6.10 9.67
CA ARG A 46 -7.47 7.48 9.37
C ARG A 46 -6.30 8.48 9.52
N PRO A 47 -6.21 9.49 8.64
CA PRO A 47 -5.24 10.58 8.80
C PRO A 47 -5.54 11.38 10.07
N GLY A 48 -4.49 11.86 10.75
CA GLY A 48 -4.60 12.65 11.99
C GLY A 48 -4.56 11.85 13.30
N MET A 49 -4.43 10.51 13.25
CA MET A 49 -4.32 9.66 14.45
C MET A 49 -2.87 9.28 14.80
N GLU A 50 -1.89 9.83 14.09
CA GLU A 50 -0.45 9.52 14.23
C GLU A 50 0.08 9.82 15.63
N SER A 51 -0.26 10.97 16.18
CA SER A 51 0.17 11.39 17.52
C SER A 51 -0.39 10.48 18.60
N VAL A 52 -1.68 10.15 18.51
CA VAL A 52 -2.38 9.27 19.46
C VAL A 52 -1.80 7.85 19.43
N LEU A 53 -1.57 7.30 18.22
CA LEU A 53 -0.97 5.98 18.06
C LEU A 53 0.48 5.95 18.58
N ARG A 54 1.26 7.00 18.31
CA ARG A 54 2.64 7.10 18.82
C ARG A 54 2.68 7.10 20.36
N ASP A 55 1.88 7.96 21.00
CA ASP A 55 1.83 8.05 22.47
C ASP A 55 1.44 6.72 23.12
N ARG A 56 0.51 6.00 22.48
CA ARG A 56 0.02 4.70 22.96
C ARG A 56 1.05 3.58 22.80
N ILE A 57 1.79 3.57 21.69
CA ILE A 57 2.95 2.68 21.50
C ILE A 57 4.03 2.98 22.53
N GLU A 58 4.31 4.25 22.78
CA GLU A 58 5.32 4.66 23.75
C GLU A 58 4.93 4.23 25.18
N LYS A 59 3.65 4.39 25.57
CA LYS A 59 3.12 3.88 26.84
C LYS A 59 3.16 2.35 26.94
N ALA A 60 2.76 1.64 25.90
CA ALA A 60 2.78 0.18 25.88
C ALA A 60 4.22 -0.38 25.94
N LEU A 61 5.18 0.32 25.33
CA LEU A 61 6.59 -0.06 25.31
C LEU A 61 7.38 0.47 26.50
N ALA A 62 6.90 1.50 27.20
CA ALA A 62 7.52 1.98 28.45
C ALA A 62 7.54 0.90 29.54
N GLY A 63 6.69 -0.12 29.44
CA GLY A 63 6.70 -1.30 30.31
C GLY A 63 7.78 -2.33 29.98
N ILE A 64 8.49 -2.20 28.84
CA ILE A 64 9.49 -3.15 28.36
C ILE A 64 10.87 -2.49 28.43
N THR A 65 11.64 -2.83 29.46
CA THR A 65 12.96 -2.25 29.81
C THR A 65 14.07 -2.52 28.80
N GLU A 66 13.86 -3.34 27.77
CA GLU A 66 14.87 -3.73 26.79
C GLU A 66 15.04 -2.73 25.62
N ILE A 67 14.10 -1.79 25.40
CA ILE A 67 14.06 -0.95 24.20
C ILE A 67 14.50 0.48 24.54
N LYS A 68 15.62 0.94 23.94
CA LYS A 68 16.15 2.31 24.16
C LYS A 68 15.72 3.32 23.10
N GLY A 69 15.28 2.86 21.92
CA GLY A 69 14.81 3.72 20.85
C GLY A 69 13.60 3.14 20.15
N ILE A 70 12.52 3.93 20.06
CA ILE A 70 11.29 3.54 19.37
C ILE A 70 11.14 4.42 18.13
N LYS A 71 11.23 3.80 16.95
CA LYS A 71 11.04 4.47 15.68
C LYS A 71 9.69 4.05 15.08
N VAL A 72 8.68 4.86 15.34
CA VAL A 72 7.33 4.64 14.78
C VAL A 72 7.28 5.22 13.36
N ARG A 73 7.17 4.33 12.36
CA ARG A 73 6.87 4.72 10.98
C ARG A 73 5.42 4.46 10.66
N PHE A 74 4.83 5.46 10.04
CA PHE A 74 3.48 5.42 9.55
C PHE A 74 3.52 5.10 8.06
N SER A 75 3.01 3.93 7.69
CA SER A 75 2.67 3.68 6.30
C SER A 75 1.30 4.27 6.09
N GLN A 76 1.21 5.34 5.31
CA GLN A 76 -0.04 5.67 4.65
C GLN A 76 -0.49 4.43 3.86
N PRO A 77 -1.79 4.22 3.64
CA PRO A 77 -2.24 3.34 2.58
C PRO A 77 -1.53 3.84 1.33
N GLN A 78 -0.48 3.13 0.92
CA GLN A 78 -0.06 3.18 -0.46
C GLN A 78 -1.30 2.67 -1.15
N ILE A 79 -2.10 3.60 -1.69
CA ILE A 79 -2.91 3.30 -2.86
C ILE A 79 -1.89 2.55 -3.70
N PRO A 80 -2.06 1.22 -3.92
CA PRO A 80 -1.18 0.54 -4.84
C PRO A 80 -1.31 1.42 -6.05
N LEU A 81 -0.22 2.10 -6.45
CA LEU A 81 -0.14 2.66 -7.78
C LEU A 81 -0.53 1.45 -8.58
N GLN A 82 -1.78 1.41 -9.07
CA GLN A 82 -2.24 0.37 -9.93
C GLN A 82 -1.16 0.44 -10.98
N GLN A 83 -0.23 -0.53 -10.98
CA GLN A 83 0.64 -0.68 -12.10
C GLN A 83 -0.39 -0.78 -13.20
N PRO A 84 -0.47 0.21 -14.11
CA PRO A 84 -1.44 0.07 -15.16
C PRO A 84 -1.03 -1.27 -15.78
N ALA A 85 -1.92 -2.26 -15.71
CA ALA A 85 -1.63 -3.62 -16.19
C ALA A 85 -1.17 -3.59 -17.66
N PHE A 86 -1.36 -2.44 -18.30
CA PHE A 86 -0.73 -1.98 -19.50
C PHE A 86 0.21 -0.81 -19.20
N THR A 87 1.48 -1.06 -18.92
CA THR A 87 2.49 -0.08 -19.31
C THR A 87 2.31 0.11 -20.81
N LYS A 88 1.85 1.29 -21.24
CA LYS A 88 1.70 1.62 -22.67
C LYS A 88 3.06 1.40 -23.33
N ARG A 89 3.25 0.24 -23.95
CA ARG A 89 4.50 -0.13 -24.61
C ARG A 89 4.59 0.76 -25.84
N ARG A 90 5.29 1.88 -25.70
CA ARG A 90 5.51 2.80 -26.82
C ARG A 90 6.41 2.09 -27.83
N VAL A 91 5.98 2.10 -29.09
CA VAL A 91 6.83 1.67 -30.21
C VAL A 91 7.67 2.88 -30.61
N ALA A 92 9.00 2.71 -30.65
CA ALA A 92 9.91 3.78 -31.02
C ALA A 92 9.57 4.30 -32.42
N GLY A 93 9.53 5.63 -32.59
CA GLY A 93 9.15 6.27 -33.86
C GLY A 93 7.65 6.35 -34.13
N VAL A 94 6.77 5.74 -33.32
CA VAL A 94 5.31 5.79 -33.52
C VAL A 94 4.67 6.80 -32.56
N LYS A 95 4.03 7.83 -33.13
CA LYS A 95 3.35 8.89 -32.37
C LYS A 95 1.96 8.47 -31.85
N HIS A 96 1.21 7.72 -32.65
CA HIS A 96 -0.17 7.32 -32.35
C HIS A 96 -0.37 5.83 -32.62
N ILE A 97 -1.07 5.14 -31.71
CA ILE A 97 -1.43 3.73 -31.84
C ILE A 97 -2.95 3.64 -31.78
N ILE A 98 -3.58 3.10 -32.83
CA ILE A 98 -5.02 2.91 -32.92
C ILE A 98 -5.30 1.41 -32.99
N THR A 99 -6.09 0.90 -32.03
CA THR A 99 -6.44 -0.52 -31.97
C THR A 99 -7.76 -0.77 -32.70
N VAL A 100 -7.75 -1.65 -33.70
CA VAL A 100 -8.97 -2.10 -34.39
C VAL A 100 -9.38 -3.47 -33.84
N GLY A 101 -10.33 -3.46 -32.89
CA GLY A 101 -10.92 -4.67 -32.32
C GLY A 101 -12.19 -5.12 -33.06
N SER A 102 -12.59 -6.38 -32.89
CA SER A 102 -13.89 -6.89 -33.36
C SER A 102 -14.50 -7.76 -32.28
N GLY A 103 -15.71 -7.41 -31.84
CA GLY A 103 -16.39 -8.03 -30.69
C GLY A 103 -17.06 -9.38 -30.99
N LYS A 104 -17.28 -9.74 -32.27
CA LYS A 104 -17.79 -11.05 -32.70
C LYS A 104 -17.13 -11.43 -34.03
N GLY A 105 -16.78 -12.72 -34.18
CA GLY A 105 -16.09 -13.25 -35.36
C GLY A 105 -16.91 -13.07 -36.64
N GLY A 106 -16.29 -12.47 -37.66
CA GLY A 106 -16.89 -12.36 -39.00
C GLY A 106 -16.74 -11.00 -39.69
N VAL A 107 -16.43 -9.91 -38.96
CA VAL A 107 -16.36 -8.57 -39.56
C VAL A 107 -14.93 -8.04 -39.65
N GLY A 108 -14.38 -8.09 -40.87
CA GLY A 108 -13.54 -7.07 -41.50
C GLY A 108 -12.41 -6.38 -40.75
N LYS A 109 -11.86 -6.91 -39.64
CA LYS A 109 -10.78 -6.23 -38.87
C LYS A 109 -9.67 -5.68 -39.77
N SER A 110 -9.15 -6.50 -40.69
CA SER A 110 -8.11 -6.11 -41.64
C SER A 110 -8.61 -5.11 -42.68
N THR A 111 -9.85 -5.25 -43.15
CA THR A 111 -10.48 -4.33 -44.10
C THR A 111 -10.66 -2.94 -43.50
N VAL A 112 -11.14 -2.86 -42.26
CA VAL A 112 -11.32 -1.61 -41.53
C VAL A 112 -9.98 -0.98 -41.21
N ALA A 113 -8.98 -1.77 -40.80
CA ALA A 113 -7.63 -1.26 -40.56
C ALA A 113 -7.00 -0.69 -41.84
N ALA A 114 -7.14 -1.35 -42.98
CA ALA A 114 -6.62 -0.88 -44.26
C ALA A 114 -7.28 0.42 -44.73
N ASN A 115 -8.62 0.49 -44.67
CA ASN A 115 -9.35 1.70 -45.03
C ASN A 115 -9.03 2.87 -44.10
N LEU A 116 -8.90 2.61 -42.79
CA LEU A 116 -8.50 3.63 -41.82
C LEU A 116 -7.08 4.15 -42.08
N ALA A 117 -6.13 3.26 -42.40
CA ALA A 117 -4.78 3.65 -42.74
C ALA A 117 -4.74 4.54 -44.00
N LEU A 118 -5.50 4.18 -45.04
CA LEU A 118 -5.61 4.98 -46.27
C LEU A 118 -6.18 6.38 -46.00
N ALA A 119 -7.22 6.47 -45.16
CA ALA A 119 -7.83 7.76 -44.81
C ALA A 119 -6.89 8.68 -44.02
N LEU A 120 -5.95 8.12 -43.25
CA LEU A 120 -4.97 8.86 -42.44
C LEU A 120 -3.64 9.12 -43.16
N ALA A 121 -3.45 8.60 -44.37
CA ALA A 121 -2.20 8.73 -45.12
C ALA A 121 -2.03 10.07 -45.84
N GLY A 122 -3.07 10.92 -45.85
CA GLY A 122 -3.10 12.25 -46.46
C GLY A 122 -2.77 13.38 -45.50
#